data_AF-A0A0N9NFJ3-F1
#
_entry.id   AF-A0A0N9NFJ3-F1
#
_cell.length_a   1.000
_cell.length_b   1.000
_cell.length_c   1.000
_cell.angle_alpha   90.00
_cell.angle_beta   90.00
_cell.angle_gamma   90.00
#
_symmetry.space_group_name_H-M   'P 1'
#
loop_
_entity.id
_entity.type
_entity.pdbx_description
1 polymer ?
#
loop_
_entity_poly.entity_id
_entity_poly.type
_entity_poly.pdbx_seq_one_letter_code
_entity_poly.pdbx_strand_id
1 'polypeptide(L)'
;MTTIALVGTTPAITKIRKRLAESPLPFQVVDDTALADLIVTDEPAPTPNHLGVASADVPDHFFCSDESVDYVVAALTEAHLAGAHGVRVRRTVQTNSDLPVLGLHLPWHRLARKLSRRTNKFDAVDYDWTTDESIDVEAFDGEVVVQVADEELTARIRARGAVDANDGRFHWVGMLYSDRAAELKADGKSSATVALPGGEAVKAKLAEVTQWGTVRMTGVGTPPWESLVVA
;
A
#
# COMPACT_ATOMS: atom_id res chain seq x y z
N MET A 1 -1.05 -14.56 -11.05
CA MET A 1 0.32 -15.08 -11.29
C MET A 1 1.13 -13.92 -11.79
N THR A 2 2.17 -13.51 -11.07
CA THR A 2 2.92 -12.27 -11.34
C THR A 2 3.75 -12.36 -12.61
N THR A 3 3.59 -11.37 -13.49
CA THR A 3 4.32 -11.19 -14.75
C THR A 3 5.44 -10.20 -14.57
N ILE A 4 6.67 -10.56 -14.96
CA ILE A 4 7.87 -9.79 -14.69
C ILE A 4 8.56 -9.41 -16.01
N ALA A 5 8.88 -8.14 -16.21
CA ALA A 5 9.78 -7.70 -17.27
C ALA A 5 11.19 -7.46 -16.71
N LEU A 6 12.20 -7.93 -17.44
CA LEU A 6 13.61 -7.69 -17.12
C LEU A 6 14.22 -6.80 -18.20
N VAL A 7 14.48 -5.55 -17.86
CA VAL A 7 15.00 -4.51 -18.75
C VAL A 7 16.49 -4.29 -18.47
N GLY A 8 17.28 -4.22 -19.53
CA GLY A 8 18.72 -3.98 -19.43
C GLY A 8 19.57 -5.20 -19.81
N THR A 9 20.87 -4.96 -19.91
CA THR A 9 21.85 -5.95 -20.42
C THR A 9 23.02 -6.18 -19.46
N THR A 10 22.98 -5.59 -18.27
CA THR A 10 24.03 -5.78 -17.28
C THR A 10 24.12 -7.24 -16.77
N PRO A 11 25.27 -7.61 -16.17
CA PRO A 11 25.41 -8.91 -15.51
C PRO A 11 24.38 -9.16 -14.41
N ALA A 12 23.91 -8.11 -13.73
CA ALA A 12 22.89 -8.20 -12.68
C ALA A 12 21.55 -8.73 -13.23
N ILE A 13 21.06 -8.14 -14.33
CA ILE A 13 19.84 -8.60 -15.02
C ILE A 13 20.00 -10.03 -15.55
N THR A 14 21.17 -10.35 -16.10
CA THR A 14 21.47 -11.71 -16.58
C THR A 14 21.42 -12.74 -15.44
N LYS A 15 21.96 -12.38 -14.26
CA LYS A 15 21.90 -13.23 -13.06
C LYS A 15 20.46 -13.42 -12.59
N ILE A 16 19.64 -12.36 -12.52
CA ILE A 16 18.22 -12.47 -12.16
C ILE A 16 17.50 -13.41 -13.12
N ARG A 17 17.65 -13.20 -14.43
CA ARG A 17 17.03 -14.06 -15.46
C ARG A 17 17.38 -15.53 -15.24
N LYS A 18 18.66 -15.82 -14.98
CA LYS A 18 19.13 -17.18 -14.66
C LYS A 18 18.49 -17.73 -13.37
N ARG A 19 18.44 -16.93 -12.29
CA ARG A 19 17.85 -17.34 -11.01
C ARG A 19 16.37 -17.66 -11.10
N LEU A 20 15.61 -16.85 -11.86
CA LEU A 20 14.18 -17.10 -12.08
C LEU A 20 13.97 -18.37 -12.92
N ALA A 21 14.80 -18.60 -13.95
CA ALA A 21 14.73 -19.81 -14.79
C ALA A 21 15.12 -21.10 -14.05
N GLU A 22 16.05 -21.02 -13.09
CA GLU A 22 16.47 -22.14 -12.25
C GLU A 22 15.55 -22.37 -11.04
N SER A 23 14.58 -21.47 -10.80
CA SER A 23 13.65 -21.58 -9.69
C SER A 23 12.65 -22.72 -9.89
N PRO A 24 12.23 -23.41 -8.82
CA PRO A 24 11.10 -24.34 -8.89
C PRO A 24 9.74 -23.63 -9.05
N LEU A 25 9.68 -22.31 -8.86
CA LEU A 25 8.45 -21.51 -9.01
C LEU A 25 8.25 -21.09 -10.47
N PRO A 26 7.01 -21.14 -11.00
CA PRO A 26 6.70 -20.84 -12.39
C PRO A 26 6.61 -19.32 -12.64
N PHE A 27 7.75 -18.62 -12.62
CA PHE A 27 7.79 -17.20 -12.96
C PHE A 27 7.44 -16.95 -14.43
N GLN A 28 6.58 -15.97 -14.69
CA GLN A 28 6.29 -15.49 -16.04
C GLN A 28 7.19 -14.30 -16.36
N VAL A 29 8.18 -14.48 -17.23
CA VAL A 29 9.05 -13.39 -17.68
C VAL A 29 8.66 -12.98 -19.09
N VAL A 30 8.46 -11.68 -19.31
CA VAL A 30 8.08 -11.08 -20.60
C VAL A 30 9.12 -10.05 -21.04
N ASP A 31 9.18 -9.79 -22.34
CA ASP A 31 10.06 -8.76 -22.91
C ASP A 31 9.38 -7.38 -22.99
N ASP A 32 8.04 -7.35 -23.12
CA ASP A 32 7.26 -6.12 -23.17
C ASP A 32 6.90 -5.65 -21.74
N THR A 33 7.38 -4.48 -21.36
CA THR A 33 7.10 -3.89 -20.05
C THR A 33 5.64 -3.50 -19.87
N ALA A 34 4.90 -3.24 -20.96
CA ALA A 34 3.48 -2.91 -20.88
C ALA A 34 2.59 -4.10 -20.46
N LEU A 35 3.13 -5.32 -20.54
CA LEU A 35 2.45 -6.56 -20.13
C LEU A 35 2.92 -7.06 -18.75
N ALA A 36 3.85 -6.35 -18.10
CA ALA A 36 4.43 -6.78 -16.84
C ALA A 36 3.73 -6.12 -15.65
N ASP A 37 3.50 -6.93 -14.61
CA ASP A 37 3.08 -6.46 -13.29
C ASP A 37 4.25 -5.80 -12.56
N LEU A 38 5.47 -6.35 -12.74
CA LEU A 38 6.69 -5.85 -12.12
C LEU A 38 7.81 -5.68 -13.15
N ILE A 39 8.55 -4.59 -13.07
CA ILE A 39 9.68 -4.28 -13.94
C ILE A 39 10.96 -4.29 -13.12
N VAL A 40 11.97 -5.05 -13.55
CA VAL A 40 13.33 -4.96 -13.03
C VAL A 40 14.22 -4.31 -14.06
N THR A 41 14.89 -3.23 -13.69
CA THR A 41 15.79 -2.47 -14.57
C THR A 41 17.19 -2.37 -13.97
N ASP A 42 18.20 -2.21 -14.80
CA ASP A 42 19.57 -1.89 -14.38
C ASP A 42 19.89 -0.38 -14.37
N GLU A 43 18.87 0.45 -14.58
CA GLU A 43 18.96 1.89 -14.36
C GLU A 43 19.22 2.22 -12.87
N PRO A 44 19.87 3.35 -12.57
CA PRO A 44 20.07 3.79 -11.20
C PRO A 44 18.73 4.15 -10.55
N ALA A 45 18.52 3.71 -9.30
CA ALA A 45 17.34 4.08 -8.54
C ALA A 45 17.24 5.62 -8.35
N PRO A 46 16.03 6.19 -8.44
CA PRO A 46 15.82 7.63 -8.23
C PRO A 46 16.11 8.02 -6.78
N THR A 47 16.31 9.30 -6.50
CA THR A 47 16.46 9.81 -5.12
C THR A 47 15.18 10.55 -4.70
N PRO A 48 14.58 10.23 -3.54
CA PRO A 48 14.99 9.21 -2.57
C PRO A 48 14.64 7.77 -3.00
N ASN A 49 15.34 6.77 -2.43
CA ASN A 49 15.08 5.34 -2.65
C ASN A 49 15.29 4.53 -1.37
N HIS A 50 14.80 3.29 -1.38
CA HIS A 50 15.09 2.26 -0.40
C HIS A 50 16.23 1.38 -0.91
N LEU A 51 17.37 1.40 -0.20
CA LEU A 51 18.55 0.55 -0.45
C LEU A 51 19.09 0.54 -1.90
N GLY A 52 18.77 1.55 -2.71
CA GLY A 52 19.08 1.56 -4.14
C GLY A 52 18.26 0.59 -4.99
N VAL A 53 17.19 -0.01 -4.45
CA VAL A 53 16.40 -1.05 -5.14
C VAL A 53 14.97 -0.67 -5.46
N ALA A 54 14.37 0.30 -4.76
CA ALA A 54 12.97 0.68 -4.99
C ALA A 54 12.70 2.13 -4.59
N SER A 55 11.65 2.74 -5.14
CA SER A 55 11.19 4.07 -4.75
C SER A 55 9.67 4.14 -4.79
N ALA A 56 9.05 4.78 -3.79
CA ALA A 56 7.58 4.90 -3.73
C ALA A 56 7.03 5.78 -4.86
N ASP A 57 7.88 6.65 -5.42
CA ASP A 57 7.54 7.57 -6.50
C ASP A 57 7.58 6.89 -7.88
N VAL A 58 8.22 5.71 -7.98
CA VAL A 58 8.24 4.85 -9.17
C VAL A 58 7.78 3.44 -8.74
N PRO A 59 6.48 3.22 -8.53
CA PRO A 59 5.94 1.92 -8.13
C PRO A 59 6.19 0.87 -9.21
N ASP A 60 6.06 -0.40 -8.85
CA ASP A 60 6.17 -1.55 -9.76
C ASP A 60 7.57 -1.77 -10.35
N HIS A 61 8.53 -0.94 -9.96
CA HIS A 61 9.91 -0.98 -10.43
C HIS A 61 10.88 -1.40 -9.33
N PHE A 62 11.72 -2.37 -9.65
CA PHE A 62 12.93 -2.69 -8.91
C PHE A 62 14.17 -2.30 -9.71
N PHE A 63 15.08 -1.59 -9.06
CA PHE A 63 16.37 -1.19 -9.61
C PHE A 63 17.44 -2.18 -9.14
N CYS A 64 18.13 -2.79 -10.09
CA CYS A 64 19.05 -3.88 -9.81
C CYS A 64 20.50 -3.47 -10.07
N SER A 65 21.34 -3.70 -9.05
CA SER A 65 22.78 -3.66 -9.14
C SER A 65 23.34 -5.05 -8.86
N ASP A 66 24.64 -5.26 -9.09
CA ASP A 66 25.28 -6.53 -8.79
C ASP A 66 25.15 -6.94 -7.31
N GLU A 67 25.03 -5.97 -6.40
CA GLU A 67 24.92 -6.21 -4.95
C GLU A 67 23.48 -6.51 -4.50
N SER A 68 22.47 -6.13 -5.31
CA SER A 68 21.05 -6.27 -4.95
C SER A 68 20.36 -7.47 -5.60
N VAL A 69 21.04 -8.25 -6.45
CA VAL A 69 20.47 -9.41 -7.15
C VAL A 69 19.71 -10.35 -6.21
N ASP A 70 20.33 -10.78 -5.10
CA ASP A 70 19.69 -11.71 -4.18
C ASP A 70 18.48 -11.08 -3.45
N TYR A 71 18.54 -9.77 -3.17
CA TYR A 71 17.42 -9.03 -2.58
C TYR A 71 16.24 -8.96 -3.55
N VAL A 72 16.50 -8.56 -4.81
CA VAL A 72 15.46 -8.44 -5.83
C VAL A 72 14.84 -9.80 -6.14
N VAL A 73 15.64 -10.87 -6.25
CA VAL A 73 15.11 -12.23 -6.44
C VAL A 73 14.20 -12.66 -5.28
N ALA A 74 14.55 -12.33 -4.04
CA ALA A 74 13.70 -12.58 -2.89
C ALA A 74 12.39 -11.77 -2.96
N ALA A 75 12.44 -10.51 -3.37
CA ALA A 75 11.26 -9.66 -3.57
C ALA A 75 10.32 -10.20 -4.66
N LEU A 76 10.86 -10.61 -5.81
CA LEU A 76 10.08 -11.22 -6.89
C LEU A 76 9.46 -12.55 -6.46
N THR A 77 10.18 -13.33 -5.65
CA THR A 77 9.68 -14.58 -5.07
C THR A 77 8.47 -14.31 -4.17
N GLU A 78 8.57 -13.32 -3.28
CA GLU A 78 7.45 -12.91 -2.43
C GLU A 78 6.25 -12.44 -3.26
N ALA A 79 6.48 -11.58 -4.25
CA ALA A 79 5.44 -11.11 -5.16
C ALA A 79 4.69 -12.27 -5.83
N HIS A 80 5.44 -13.24 -6.36
CA HIS A 80 4.86 -14.41 -7.01
C HIS A 80 4.05 -15.27 -6.05
N LEU A 81 4.56 -15.51 -4.83
CA LEU A 81 3.87 -16.29 -3.80
C LEU A 81 2.58 -15.59 -3.32
N ALA A 82 2.61 -14.26 -3.22
CA ALA A 82 1.46 -13.44 -2.87
C ALA A 82 0.47 -13.26 -4.03
N GLY A 83 0.84 -13.65 -5.27
CA GLY A 83 0.05 -13.37 -6.46
C GLY A 83 -0.06 -11.88 -6.76
N ALA A 84 0.95 -11.09 -6.40
CA ALA A 84 0.93 -9.64 -6.56
C ALA A 84 0.97 -9.24 -8.04
N HIS A 85 0.18 -8.25 -8.40
CA HIS A 85 0.15 -7.57 -9.70
C HIS A 85 0.66 -6.12 -9.61
N GLY A 86 1.23 -5.73 -8.46
CA GLY A 86 1.89 -4.45 -8.26
C GLY A 86 2.65 -4.39 -6.93
N VAL A 87 3.54 -3.42 -6.78
CA VAL A 87 4.29 -3.21 -5.53
C VAL A 87 4.69 -1.75 -5.36
N ARG A 88 4.64 -1.26 -4.12
CA ARG A 88 5.21 0.03 -3.75
C ARG A 88 5.99 -0.10 -2.45
N VAL A 89 7.22 0.40 -2.40
CA VAL A 89 7.94 0.52 -1.13
C VAL A 89 7.24 1.53 -0.22
N ARG A 90 7.12 1.22 1.07
CA ARG A 90 6.49 2.12 2.04
C ARG A 90 7.26 3.41 2.16
N ARG A 91 6.56 4.55 2.04
CA ARG A 91 7.19 5.89 2.11
C ARG A 91 7.97 6.11 3.42
N THR A 92 7.53 5.53 4.53
CA THR A 92 8.24 5.58 5.82
C THR A 92 9.58 4.86 5.77
N VAL A 93 9.67 3.74 5.04
CA VAL A 93 10.87 2.92 4.88
C VAL A 93 11.88 3.62 3.96
N GLN A 94 11.42 4.13 2.82
CA GLN A 94 12.23 4.94 1.90
C GLN A 94 12.82 6.19 2.56
N THR A 95 12.08 6.84 3.47
CA THR A 95 12.52 8.09 4.11
C THR A 95 13.44 7.83 5.31
N ASN A 96 13.35 6.65 5.95
CA ASN A 96 14.06 6.32 7.19
C ASN A 96 15.02 5.12 7.05
N SER A 97 15.74 5.00 5.93
CA SER A 97 16.65 3.87 5.69
C SER A 97 17.72 3.66 6.79
N ASP A 98 17.99 4.69 7.60
CA ASP A 98 19.10 4.73 8.57
C ASP A 98 18.67 4.66 10.05
N LEU A 99 17.38 4.55 10.38
CA LEU A 99 16.97 4.55 11.80
C LEU A 99 17.11 3.16 12.45
N PRO A 100 17.93 3.02 13.52
CA PRO A 100 18.00 1.77 14.26
C PRO A 100 16.69 1.49 15.01
N VAL A 101 16.21 0.25 14.96
CA VAL A 101 15.18 -0.27 15.86
C VAL A 101 15.62 0.00 17.30
N LEU A 102 14.79 0.71 18.05
CA LEU A 102 15.01 1.09 19.45
C LEU A 102 15.49 -0.12 20.29
N GLY A 103 16.65 0.00 20.96
CA GLY A 103 16.82 -0.63 22.27
C GLY A 103 17.92 -1.67 22.53
N LEU A 104 19.02 -1.80 21.76
CA LEU A 104 20.13 -2.69 22.19
C LEU A 104 21.54 -2.15 21.86
N HIS A 105 22.31 -1.76 22.89
CA HIS A 105 23.73 -1.41 22.78
C HIS A 105 24.59 -2.67 22.64
N LEU A 106 25.09 -2.94 21.43
CA LEU A 106 26.13 -3.94 21.16
C LEU A 106 27.37 -3.25 20.55
N PRO A 107 28.57 -3.85 20.65
CA PRO A 107 29.81 -3.21 20.21
C PRO A 107 29.87 -3.05 18.68
N TRP A 108 30.11 -1.80 18.26
CA TRP A 108 30.09 -1.25 16.90
C TRP A 108 30.65 -2.17 15.80
N HIS A 109 31.81 -2.81 16.03
CA HIS A 109 32.53 -3.55 14.99
C HIS A 109 31.96 -4.95 14.69
N ARG A 110 31.19 -5.54 15.62
CA ARG A 110 30.42 -6.78 15.38
C ARG A 110 29.01 -6.49 14.90
N LEU A 111 28.44 -5.35 15.28
CA LEU A 111 27.20 -4.84 14.70
C LEU A 111 27.39 -4.48 13.23
N ALA A 112 28.43 -3.76 12.83
CA ALA A 112 28.63 -3.34 11.43
C ALA A 112 28.62 -4.53 10.42
N ARG A 113 29.27 -5.65 10.75
CA ARG A 113 29.29 -6.86 9.91
C ARG A 113 28.00 -7.67 9.95
N LYS A 114 27.20 -7.55 11.01
CA LYS A 114 25.92 -8.24 11.19
C LYS A 114 24.74 -7.41 10.67
N LEU A 115 24.88 -6.08 10.73
CA LEU A 115 24.03 -5.08 10.10
C LEU A 115 24.21 -5.18 8.59
N SER A 116 25.42 -5.16 8.03
CA SER A 116 25.63 -5.37 6.58
C SER A 116 25.01 -6.67 6.03
N ARG A 117 24.90 -7.74 6.84
CA ARG A 117 24.24 -9.00 6.47
C ARG A 117 22.74 -9.04 6.76
N ARG A 118 22.20 -8.09 7.52
CA ARG A 118 20.75 -7.92 7.82
C ARG A 118 20.11 -6.77 7.04
N THR A 119 20.85 -5.72 6.73
CA THR A 119 20.40 -4.54 5.95
C THR A 119 20.21 -4.87 4.48
N ASN A 120 20.77 -5.98 3.98
CA ASN A 120 20.53 -6.50 2.64
C ASN A 120 19.63 -7.73 2.60
N LYS A 121 19.01 -8.12 3.73
CA LYS A 121 18.02 -9.19 3.69
C LYS A 121 16.67 -8.57 3.34
N PHE A 122 16.06 -9.07 2.28
CA PHE A 122 14.70 -8.71 1.91
C PHE A 122 13.73 -8.93 3.08
N ASP A 123 12.91 -7.90 3.34
CA ASP A 123 11.81 -7.94 4.29
C ASP A 123 10.52 -7.54 3.55
N ALA A 124 9.55 -8.45 3.51
CA ALA A 124 8.30 -8.24 2.80
C ALA A 124 7.48 -7.08 3.38
N VAL A 125 7.66 -6.74 4.67
CA VAL A 125 6.92 -5.67 5.35
C VAL A 125 7.34 -4.26 4.95
N ASP A 126 8.46 -4.14 4.23
CA ASP A 126 8.94 -2.87 3.69
C ASP A 126 8.09 -2.39 2.50
N TYR A 127 7.30 -3.30 1.91
CA TYR A 127 6.53 -3.08 0.70
C TYR A 127 5.03 -3.25 0.96
N ASP A 128 4.26 -2.45 0.23
CA ASP A 128 2.83 -2.66 0.03
C ASP A 128 2.65 -3.41 -1.29
N TRP A 129 2.13 -4.64 -1.21
CA TRP A 129 1.89 -5.51 -2.36
C TRP A 129 0.45 -5.34 -2.84
N THR A 130 0.27 -5.13 -4.14
CA THR A 130 -1.06 -5.10 -4.76
C THR A 130 -1.40 -6.50 -5.24
N THR A 131 -2.36 -7.15 -4.60
CA THR A 131 -2.87 -8.51 -4.89
C THR A 131 -4.37 -8.47 -5.18
N ASP A 132 -4.94 -9.57 -5.66
CA ASP A 132 -6.39 -9.66 -5.91
C ASP A 132 -7.23 -9.47 -4.62
N GLU A 133 -6.64 -9.73 -3.45
CA GLU A 133 -7.23 -9.46 -2.13
C GLU A 133 -7.09 -7.98 -1.72
N SER A 134 -6.11 -7.26 -2.28
CA SER A 134 -6.01 -5.81 -2.15
C SER A 134 -6.83 -5.13 -3.25
N ILE A 135 -8.15 -5.28 -3.19
CA ILE A 135 -9.02 -4.32 -3.88
C ILE A 135 -8.87 -3.01 -3.10
N ASP A 136 -7.90 -2.19 -3.49
CA ASP A 136 -7.90 -0.76 -3.15
C ASP A 136 -9.02 -0.17 -4.01
N VAL A 137 -10.25 -0.22 -3.48
CA VAL A 137 -11.37 0.50 -4.11
C VAL A 137 -10.91 1.94 -4.19
N GLU A 138 -10.74 2.42 -5.42
CA GLU A 138 -10.35 3.77 -5.77
C GLU A 138 -11.03 4.73 -4.81
N ALA A 139 -10.24 5.57 -4.13
CA ALA A 139 -10.73 6.34 -3.02
C ALA A 139 -11.83 7.30 -3.50
N PHE A 140 -13.09 6.95 -3.24
CA PHE A 140 -14.23 7.81 -3.51
C PHE A 140 -14.01 9.17 -2.87
N ASP A 141 -14.14 10.23 -3.66
CA ASP A 141 -14.00 11.60 -3.20
C ASP A 141 -15.17 12.41 -3.74
N GLY A 142 -16.16 12.66 -2.89
CA GLY A 142 -17.42 13.23 -3.32
C GLY A 142 -18.28 13.74 -2.18
N GLU A 143 -19.39 14.38 -2.55
CA GLU A 143 -20.38 14.89 -1.61
C GLU A 143 -21.28 13.77 -1.09
N VAL A 144 -21.58 13.81 0.20
CA VAL A 144 -22.48 12.90 0.90
C VAL A 144 -23.40 13.67 1.83
N VAL A 145 -24.56 13.07 2.09
CA VAL A 145 -25.47 13.47 3.15
C VAL A 145 -25.21 12.56 4.35
N VAL A 146 -24.91 13.16 5.49
CA VAL A 146 -24.64 12.46 6.75
C VAL A 146 -25.71 12.83 7.76
N GLN A 147 -26.28 11.82 8.39
CA GLN A 147 -27.27 11.95 9.45
C GLN A 147 -26.65 11.48 10.77
N VAL A 148 -26.63 12.36 11.77
CA VAL A 148 -26.05 12.09 13.08
C VAL A 148 -27.04 12.49 14.16
N ALA A 149 -27.54 11.52 14.93
CA ALA A 149 -28.71 11.71 15.79
C ALA A 149 -29.91 12.29 14.99
N ASP A 150 -30.37 13.49 15.32
CA ASP A 150 -31.50 14.16 14.66
C ASP A 150 -31.05 15.27 13.69
N GLU A 151 -29.77 15.29 13.30
CA GLU A 151 -29.17 16.34 12.47
C GLU A 151 -28.66 15.81 11.13
N GLU A 152 -29.07 16.49 10.05
CA GLU A 152 -28.56 16.29 8.70
C GLU A 152 -27.44 17.28 8.38
N LEU A 153 -26.38 16.82 7.74
CA LEU A 153 -25.34 17.68 7.17
C LEU A 153 -24.89 17.16 5.81
N THR A 154 -24.65 18.09 4.89
CA THR A 154 -23.96 17.80 3.64
C THR A 154 -22.47 18.02 3.83
N ALA A 155 -21.66 17.07 3.40
CA ALA A 155 -20.21 17.14 3.54
C ALA A 155 -19.51 16.42 2.39
N ARG A 156 -18.28 16.85 2.09
CA ARG A 156 -17.39 16.08 1.22
C ARG A 156 -16.72 14.97 2.05
N ILE A 157 -16.65 13.77 1.50
CA ILE A 157 -15.90 12.67 2.09
C ILE A 157 -14.89 12.15 1.08
N ARG A 158 -13.68 11.85 1.58
CA ARG A 158 -12.71 11.02 0.87
C ARG A 158 -12.61 9.68 1.57
N ALA A 159 -13.04 8.59 0.94
CA ALA A 159 -13.18 7.28 1.55
C ALA A 159 -12.64 6.16 0.69
N ARG A 160 -12.20 5.09 1.35
CA ARG A 160 -11.74 3.84 0.72
C ARG A 160 -12.14 2.66 1.58
N GLY A 161 -12.14 1.47 1.04
CA GLY A 161 -12.45 0.26 1.79
C GLY A 161 -11.86 -0.98 1.17
N ALA A 162 -11.81 -2.04 1.96
CA ALA A 162 -11.33 -3.36 1.58
C ALA A 162 -12.06 -4.43 2.42
N VAL A 163 -12.02 -5.69 1.99
CA VAL A 163 -12.51 -6.81 2.79
C VAL A 163 -11.52 -7.11 3.90
N ASP A 164 -11.98 -7.16 5.15
CA ASP A 164 -11.16 -7.55 6.29
C ASP A 164 -11.04 -9.08 6.33
N ALA A 165 -9.81 -9.59 6.24
CA ALA A 165 -9.52 -11.02 6.20
C ALA A 165 -9.94 -11.77 7.48
N ASN A 166 -10.08 -11.08 8.62
CA ASN A 166 -10.42 -11.71 9.88
C ASN A 166 -11.92 -12.02 9.99
N ASP A 167 -12.78 -11.21 9.37
CA ASP A 167 -14.24 -11.35 9.49
C ASP A 167 -14.99 -11.53 8.15
N GLY A 168 -14.28 -11.39 7.02
CA GLY A 168 -14.82 -11.53 5.68
C GLY A 168 -15.79 -10.43 5.27
N ARG A 169 -15.85 -9.31 6.00
CA ARG A 169 -16.75 -8.18 5.70
C ARG A 169 -15.98 -7.06 5.04
N PHE A 170 -16.66 -6.27 4.21
CA PHE A 170 -16.09 -5.04 3.68
C PHE A 170 -16.05 -3.97 4.76
N HIS A 171 -14.87 -3.45 5.09
CA HIS A 171 -14.70 -2.33 6.01
C HIS A 171 -14.22 -1.12 5.21
N TRP A 172 -14.85 0.02 5.47
CA TRP A 172 -14.45 1.27 4.83
C TRP A 172 -14.17 2.35 5.86
N VAL A 173 -13.24 3.23 5.49
CA VAL A 173 -12.82 4.38 6.27
C VAL A 173 -12.81 5.59 5.36
N GLY A 174 -13.39 6.69 5.84
CA GLY A 174 -13.34 7.97 5.17
C GLY A 174 -12.93 9.11 6.07
N MET A 175 -12.46 10.17 5.44
CA MET A 175 -12.23 11.47 6.07
C MET A 175 -13.34 12.41 5.63
N LEU A 176 -14.15 12.82 6.60
CA LEU A 176 -15.28 13.71 6.42
C LEU A 176 -14.83 15.15 6.68
N TYR A 177 -15.01 16.01 5.68
CA TYR A 177 -14.66 17.43 5.74
C TYR A 177 -15.90 18.24 6.12
N SER A 178 -16.11 18.40 7.44
CA SER A 178 -17.22 19.18 7.99
C SER A 178 -16.94 19.58 9.44
N ASP A 179 -16.90 20.89 9.69
CA ASP A 179 -16.76 21.43 11.05
C ASP A 179 -17.95 21.01 11.92
N ARG A 180 -19.16 20.97 11.35
CA ARG A 180 -20.36 20.53 12.07
C ARG A 180 -20.26 19.08 12.51
N ALA A 181 -19.71 18.20 11.67
CA ALA A 181 -19.48 16.81 12.08
C ALA A 181 -18.47 16.72 13.24
N ALA A 182 -17.46 17.59 13.27
CA ALA A 182 -16.48 17.63 14.35
C ALA A 182 -17.11 18.08 15.67
N GLU A 183 -17.97 19.10 15.64
CA GLU A 183 -18.76 19.55 16.80
C GLU A 183 -19.64 18.42 17.33
N LEU A 184 -20.41 17.75 16.45
CA LEU A 184 -21.29 16.65 16.84
C LEU A 184 -20.52 15.49 17.48
N LYS A 185 -19.33 15.18 16.95
CA LYS A 185 -18.44 14.17 17.54
C LYS A 185 -17.90 14.60 18.90
N ALA A 186 -17.52 15.87 19.05
CA ALA A 186 -17.06 16.43 20.32
C ALA A 186 -18.16 16.41 21.38
N ASP A 187 -19.42 16.58 20.98
CA ASP A 187 -20.62 16.41 21.82
C ASP A 187 -20.95 14.95 22.16
N GLY A 188 -20.10 14.00 21.76
CA GLY A 188 -20.23 12.57 22.04
C GLY A 188 -21.11 11.80 21.05
N LYS A 189 -21.69 12.45 20.04
CA LYS A 189 -22.51 11.78 19.03
C LYS A 189 -21.61 11.03 18.05
N SER A 190 -21.71 9.70 18.04
CA SER A 190 -20.82 8.86 17.24
C SER A 190 -21.55 7.98 16.22
N SER A 191 -22.83 7.64 16.43
CA SER A 191 -23.61 6.85 15.47
C SER A 191 -24.08 7.75 14.34
N ALA A 192 -23.89 7.31 13.10
CA ALA A 192 -24.27 8.06 11.92
C ALA A 192 -24.89 7.15 10.86
N THR A 193 -25.56 7.76 9.89
CA THR A 193 -25.77 7.14 8.57
C THR A 193 -25.24 8.07 7.49
N VAL A 194 -24.83 7.50 6.37
CA VAL A 194 -24.27 8.23 5.23
C VAL A 194 -24.92 7.75 3.95
N ALA A 195 -25.25 8.68 3.07
CA ALA A 195 -25.80 8.40 1.74
C ALA A 195 -25.13 9.31 0.71
N LEU A 196 -25.14 8.88 -0.55
CA LEU A 196 -25.03 9.84 -1.66
C LEU A 196 -26.30 10.70 -1.71
N PRO A 197 -26.25 11.92 -2.27
CA PRO A 197 -27.45 12.72 -2.48
C PRO A 197 -28.54 11.93 -3.25
N GLY A 198 -29.68 11.69 -2.61
CA GLY A 198 -30.79 10.90 -3.16
C GLY A 198 -30.59 9.37 -3.15
N GLY A 199 -29.49 8.88 -2.57
CA GLY A 199 -29.17 7.45 -2.45
C GLY A 199 -29.67 6.81 -1.16
N GLU A 200 -29.41 5.50 -1.03
CA GLU A 200 -29.73 4.75 0.19
C GLU A 200 -28.72 5.06 1.32
N ALA A 201 -29.23 5.22 2.53
CA ALA A 201 -28.42 5.51 3.71
C ALA A 201 -27.84 4.24 4.34
N VAL A 202 -26.53 4.22 4.54
CA VAL A 202 -25.79 3.11 5.16
C VAL A 202 -25.32 3.52 6.56
N LYS A 203 -25.30 2.57 7.49
CA LYS A 203 -24.80 2.81 8.86
C LYS A 203 -23.30 3.11 8.87
N ALA A 204 -22.93 4.11 9.65
CA ALA A 204 -21.56 4.58 9.81
C ALA A 204 -21.30 5.05 11.25
N LYS A 205 -20.05 5.37 11.55
CA LYS A 205 -19.63 5.90 12.84
C LYS A 205 -18.66 7.06 12.65
N LEU A 206 -18.91 8.16 13.35
CA LEU A 206 -17.90 9.19 13.58
C LEU A 206 -16.91 8.64 14.62
N ALA A 207 -15.72 8.25 14.17
CA ALA A 207 -14.73 7.57 14.99
C ALA A 207 -13.91 8.55 15.82
N GLU A 208 -13.33 9.56 15.18
CA GLU A 208 -12.32 10.46 15.76
C GLU A 208 -12.37 11.83 15.08
N VAL A 209 -12.18 12.91 15.85
CA VAL A 209 -11.86 14.23 15.30
C VAL A 209 -10.34 14.33 15.21
N THR A 210 -9.82 14.56 14.01
CA THR A 210 -8.37 14.68 13.79
C THR A 210 -7.85 16.01 14.32
N GLN A 211 -6.53 16.13 14.48
CA GLN A 211 -5.87 17.38 14.86
C GLN A 211 -6.10 18.55 13.88
N TRP A 212 -6.59 18.27 12.67
CA TRP A 212 -6.90 19.27 11.65
C TRP A 212 -8.39 19.65 11.61
N GLY A 213 -9.20 19.14 12.55
CA GLY A 213 -10.64 19.43 12.63
C GLY A 213 -11.52 18.59 11.70
N THR A 214 -10.96 17.70 10.88
CA THR A 214 -11.76 16.75 10.08
C THR A 214 -12.19 15.54 10.90
N VAL A 215 -13.21 14.81 10.47
CA VAL A 215 -13.73 13.65 11.20
C VAL A 215 -13.42 12.36 10.46
N ARG A 216 -12.75 11.42 11.13
CA ARG A 216 -12.63 10.04 10.64
C ARG A 216 -13.97 9.35 10.79
N MET A 217 -14.52 8.86 9.69
CA MET A 217 -15.75 8.10 9.63
C MET A 217 -15.46 6.66 9.20
N THR A 218 -16.17 5.69 9.77
CA THR A 218 -16.00 4.27 9.44
C THR A 218 -17.34 3.59 9.21
N GLY A 219 -17.37 2.53 8.41
CA GLY A 219 -18.54 1.66 8.29
C GLY A 219 -18.16 0.25 7.84
N VAL A 220 -19.15 -0.63 7.91
CA VAL A 220 -19.03 -2.06 7.59
C VAL A 220 -20.14 -2.44 6.62
N GLY A 221 -19.82 -3.24 5.61
CA GLY A 221 -20.67 -3.61 4.49
C GLY A 221 -20.51 -2.67 3.28
N THR A 222 -21.40 -2.82 2.30
CA THR A 222 -21.44 -2.03 1.07
C THR A 222 -21.47 -0.53 1.37
N PRO A 223 -20.47 0.25 0.93
CA PRO A 223 -20.50 1.70 1.05
C PRO A 223 -21.49 2.32 0.06
N PRO A 224 -22.02 3.54 0.30
CA PRO A 224 -23.03 4.14 -0.55
C PRO A 224 -22.52 4.49 -1.97
N TRP A 225 -21.20 4.56 -2.18
CA TRP A 225 -20.55 4.82 -3.47
C TRP A 225 -20.17 3.56 -4.27
N GLU A 226 -20.45 2.35 -3.79
CA GLU A 226 -20.07 1.11 -4.50
C GLU A 226 -20.64 1.06 -5.92
N SER A 227 -21.88 1.51 -6.11
CA SER A 227 -22.54 1.57 -7.43
C SER A 227 -21.91 2.56 -8.41
N LEU A 228 -21.09 3.51 -7.94
CA LEU A 228 -20.42 4.50 -8.78
C LEU A 228 -19.05 4.03 -9.30
N VAL A 229 -18.44 3.02 -8.66
CA VAL A 229 -17.10 2.53 -9.03
C VAL A 229 -17.16 1.46 -10.14
N VAL A 230 -18.35 0.96 -10.46
CA VAL A 230 -18.59 -0.06 -11.50
C VAL A 230 -19.04 0.55 -12.85
N ALA A 231 -18.95 1.87 -13.02
CA ALA A 231 -19.40 2.61 -14.21
C ALA A 231 -18.24 3.20 -15.03
#